data_AF-A0A0G1YHA3-F1
#
_entry.id   AF-A0A0G1YHA3-F1
#
_cell.length_a   1.000
_cell.length_b   1.000
_cell.length_c   1.000
_cell.angle_alpha   90.00
_cell.angle_beta   90.00
_cell.angle_gamma   90.00
#
_symmetry.space_group_name_H-M   'P 1'
#
loop_
_entity.id
_entity.type
_entity.pdbx_description
1 polymer ?
#
loop_
_entity_poly.entity_id
_entity_poly.type
_entity_poly.pdbx_seq_one_letter_code
_entity_poly.pdbx_strand_id
1 'polypeptide(L)' 'MGGGYSNRTRATQFNPTGMVRKQVNFQKKRIYVPELKKTITLILSTRAIKTISKRGAHSVLKKAGII' A
#
# COMPACT_ATOMS: atom_id res chain seq x y z
N MET A 1 11.96 1.41 -7.54
CA MET A 1 11.87 1.08 -8.98
C MET A 1 12.31 -0.36 -9.16
N GLY A 2 11.78 -1.09 -10.13
CA GLY A 2 12.18 -2.47 -10.40
C GLY A 2 12.51 -2.66 -11.87
N GLY A 3 13.62 -3.34 -12.16
CA GLY A 3 13.87 -3.89 -13.49
C GLY A 3 12.95 -5.08 -13.75
N GLY A 4 12.78 -5.42 -15.02
CA GLY A 4 12.18 -6.68 -15.45
C GLY A 4 13.22 -7.56 -16.15
N TYR A 5 12.83 -8.77 -16.50
CA TYR A 5 13.58 -9.63 -17.40
C TYR A 5 12.85 -9.69 -18.74
N SER A 6 13.61 -9.63 -19.83
CA SER A 6 13.04 -9.78 -21.16
C SER A 6 12.73 -11.25 -21.42
N ASN A 7 11.55 -11.57 -21.95
CA ASN A 7 11.22 -12.93 -22.39
C ASN A 7 11.77 -13.25 -23.80
N ARG A 8 12.61 -12.38 -24.39
CA ARG A 8 13.13 -12.53 -25.77
C ARG A 8 14.31 -13.48 -25.91
N THR A 9 15.09 -13.70 -24.85
CA THR A 9 16.23 -14.64 -24.86
C THR A 9 16.01 -15.70 -23.79
N ARG A 10 16.60 -16.90 -23.96
CA ARG A 10 16.54 -17.97 -22.94
C ARG A 10 17.00 -17.41 -21.59
N ALA A 11 16.31 -17.81 -20.52
CA ALA A 11 16.56 -17.37 -19.14
C ALA A 11 17.95 -17.72 -18.57
N THR A 12 18.80 -18.36 -19.38
CA THR A 12 20.20 -18.70 -19.06
C THR A 12 21.13 -17.49 -19.10
N GLN A 13 20.71 -16.34 -19.66
CA GLN A 13 21.49 -15.11 -19.69
C GLN A 13 20.70 -13.95 -19.08
N PHE A 14 21.36 -13.19 -18.19
CA PHE A 14 20.78 -12.01 -17.53
C PHE A 14 20.52 -10.89 -18.55
N ASN A 15 19.24 -10.57 -18.78
CA ASN A 15 18.78 -9.61 -19.79
C ASN A 15 17.84 -8.56 -19.18
N PRO A 16 18.39 -7.58 -18.44
CA PRO A 16 17.59 -6.62 -17.70
C PRO A 16 16.85 -5.68 -18.65
N THR A 17 15.58 -5.43 -18.36
CA THR A 17 14.84 -4.30 -18.94
C THR A 17 15.01 -3.05 -18.09
N GLY A 18 14.73 -1.90 -18.69
CA GLY A 18 14.83 -0.60 -18.03
C GLY A 18 14.04 -0.53 -16.72
N MET A 19 14.48 0.35 -15.83
CA MET A 19 13.86 0.51 -14.52
C MET A 19 12.47 1.15 -14.64
N VAL A 20 11.44 0.48 -14.12
CA VAL A 20 10.07 1.00 -14.10
C VAL A 20 9.66 1.35 -12.67
N ARG A 21 8.89 2.42 -12.53
CA ARG A 21 8.27 2.81 -11.26
C ARG A 21 7.12 1.85 -10.93
N LYS A 22 7.23 1.13 -9.80
CA LYS A 22 6.14 0.33 -9.25
C LYS A 22 5.25 1.22 -8.38
N GLN A 23 3.97 1.29 -8.72
CA GLN A 23 2.98 2.01 -7.94
C GLN A 23 2.44 1.15 -6.80
N VAL A 24 2.05 1.79 -5.70
CA VAL A 24 1.41 1.12 -4.58
C VAL A 24 -0.06 0.88 -4.91
N ASN A 25 -0.62 -0.26 -4.48
CA ASN A 25 -2.04 -0.55 -4.63
C ASN A 25 -2.86 0.28 -3.63
N PHE A 26 -3.43 1.39 -4.10
CA PHE A 26 -4.30 2.27 -3.34
C PHE A 26 -5.77 1.89 -3.51
N GLN A 27 -6.52 1.85 -2.41
CA GLN A 27 -7.95 1.59 -2.39
C GLN A 27 -8.68 2.65 -1.57
N LYS A 28 -9.83 3.11 -2.07
CA LYS A 28 -10.73 4.00 -1.33
C LYS A 28 -11.56 3.15 -0.36
N LYS A 29 -11.42 3.41 0.95
CA LYS A 29 -12.11 2.66 2.01
C LYS A 29 -12.67 3.60 3.07
N ARG A 30 -13.78 3.17 3.68
CA ARG A 30 -14.41 3.83 4.83
C ARG A 30 -14.00 3.09 6.08
N ILE A 31 -13.50 3.81 7.08
CA ILE A 31 -13.07 3.27 8.37
C ILE A 31 -13.85 3.98 9.46
N TYR A 32 -14.47 3.19 10.32
CA TYR A 32 -15.12 3.69 11.52
C TYR A 32 -14.08 3.79 12.64
N VAL A 33 -13.99 4.96 13.26
CA VAL A 33 -13.15 5.20 14.44
C VAL A 33 -14.07 5.27 15.66
N PRO A 34 -14.07 4.24 16.52
CA PRO A 34 -15.00 4.15 17.63
C PRO A 34 -14.80 5.25 18.67
N GLU A 35 -13.55 5.67 18.99
CA GLU A 35 -13.33 6.72 19.99
C GLU A 35 -13.91 8.08 19.58
N LEU A 36 -13.97 8.36 18.28
CA LEU A 36 -14.50 9.62 17.75
C LEU A 36 -15.95 9.50 17.27
N LYS A 37 -16.54 8.29 17.30
CA LYS A 37 -17.84 7.94 16.71
C LYS A 37 -18.02 8.44 15.26
N LYS A 38 -16.91 8.56 14.52
CA LYS A 38 -16.88 9.13 13.16
C LYS A 38 -16.42 8.08 12.16
N THR A 39 -16.98 8.16 10.95
CA THR A 39 -16.51 7.38 9.80
C THR A 39 -15.69 8.27 8.89
N ILE A 40 -14.45 7.87 8.60
CA ILE A 40 -13.54 8.62 7.72
C ILE A 40 -13.35 7.83 6.43
N THR A 41 -13.42 8.53 5.28
CA THR A 41 -13.11 7.94 3.98
C THR A 41 -11.69 8.26 3.60
N LEU A 42 -10.84 7.24 3.42
CA LEU A 42 -9.41 7.40 3.13
C LEU A 42 -9.03 6.58 1.88
N ILE A 43 -8.04 7.07 1.16
CA ILE A 43 -7.33 6.30 0.13
C ILE A 43 -6.12 5.66 0.81
N LEU A 44 -6.12 4.33 0.91
CA LEU A 44 -5.15 3.57 1.71
C LEU A 44 -4.48 2.51 0.88
N SER A 45 -3.23 2.19 1.22
CA SER A 45 -2.57 1.00 0.68
C SER A 45 -3.10 -0.27 1.33
N THR A 46 -2.99 -1.39 0.65
CA THR A 46 -3.35 -2.72 1.20
C THR A 46 -2.58 -3.04 2.50
N ARG A 47 -1.32 -2.59 2.61
CA ARG A 47 -0.52 -2.75 3.83
C ARG A 47 -1.03 -1.89 4.99
N ALA A 48 -1.53 -0.69 4.70
CA ALA A 48 -2.16 0.16 5.70
C ALA A 48 -3.44 -0.48 6.25
N ILE A 49 -4.27 -1.07 5.39
CA ILE A 49 -5.49 -1.80 5.81
C ILE A 49 -5.14 -2.92 6.80
N LYS A 50 -4.13 -3.74 6.49
CA LYS A 50 -3.65 -4.80 7.40
C LYS A 50 -3.14 -4.26 8.74
N THR A 51 -2.50 -3.09 8.71
CA THR A 51 -1.95 -2.45 9.92
C THR A 51 -3.06 -1.92 10.83
N ILE A 52 -4.09 -1.29 10.23
CA ILE A 52 -5.27 -0.80 10.95
C ILE A 52 -6.04 -1.97 11.59
N SER A 53 -6.18 -3.09 10.87
CA SER A 53 -6.80 -4.29 11.43
C SER A 53 -6.02 -4.88 12.59
N LYS A 54 -4.67 -4.85 12.56
CA LYS A 54 -3.83 -5.41 13.63
C LYS A 54 -3.72 -4.52 14.87
N ARG A 55 -3.64 -3.20 14.69
CA ARG A 55 -3.30 -2.24 15.77
C ARG A 55 -4.46 -1.33 16.17
N GLY A 56 -5.61 -1.43 15.50
CA GLY A 56 -6.74 -0.54 15.66
C GLY A 56 -6.62 0.75 14.83
N ALA A 57 -7.76 1.33 14.49
CA ALA A 57 -7.83 2.52 13.62
C ALA A 57 -7.24 3.77 14.29
N HIS A 58 -7.58 4.03 15.55
CA HIS A 58 -7.19 5.26 16.22
C HIS A 58 -5.69 5.36 16.51
N SER A 59 -5.07 4.29 17.00
CA SER A 59 -3.60 4.25 17.21
C SER A 59 -2.84 4.53 15.91
N VAL A 60 -3.28 3.95 14.80
CA VAL A 60 -2.63 4.11 13.49
C VAL A 60 -2.88 5.51 12.90
N LEU A 61 -4.10 6.02 12.99
CA LEU A 61 -4.46 7.34 12.46
C LEU A 61 -3.85 8.48 13.28
N LYS A 62 -3.78 8.33 14.61
CA LYS A 62 -3.08 9.27 15.50
C LYS A 62 -1.58 9.31 15.22
N LYS A 63 -0.96 8.13 15.07
CA LYS A 63 0.46 8.04 14.69
C LYS A 63 0.74 8.66 13.32
N ALA A 64 -0.23 8.62 12.41
CA ALA A 64 -0.12 9.23 11.09
C ALA A 64 -0.42 10.75 11.09
N GLY A 65 -0.85 11.35 12.21
CA GLY A 65 -1.18 12.77 12.32
C GLY A 65 -2.45 13.18 11.56
N ILE A 66 -3.32 12.22 11.24
CA ILE A 66 -4.60 12.47 10.56
C ILE A 66 -5.70 12.79 11.59
N ILE A 67 -5.47 12.40 12.84
CA ILE A 67 -6.27 12.64 14.05
C ILE A 67 -5.29 13.08 15.13
#